data_AF-A0A2L0UB48-F1
#
_entry.id   AF-A0A2L0UB48-F1
#
_cell.length_a   1.000
_cell.length_b   1.000
_cell.length_c   1.000
_cell.angle_alpha   90.00
_cell.angle_beta   90.00
_cell.angle_gamma   90.00
#
_symmetry.space_group_name_H-M   'P 1'
#
loop_
_entity.id
_entity.type
_entity.pdbx_description
1 polymer ?
#
loop_
_entity_poly.entity_id
_entity_poly.type
_entity_poly.pdbx_seq_one_letter_code
_entity_poly.pdbx_strand_id
1 'polypeptide(L)'
;MHPPVTARSTVGAGDSALAGYLLAHSAGELPENCLRQAVAHGSAAASLPGSTVPSLDQTTPAAVAVTPLMVTLPVIEPSAVGSNAGPTAQEEF
;
A
#
# COMPACT_ATOMS: atom_id res chain seq x y z
N MET A 1 -0.78 21.83 -6.80
CA MET A 1 -2.16 21.32 -6.91
C MET A 1 -2.22 20.42 -8.14
N HIS A 2 -2.42 19.12 -7.96
CA HIS A 2 -2.72 18.21 -9.07
C HIS A 2 -4.18 18.45 -9.52
N PRO A 3 -4.50 18.47 -10.82
CA PRO A 3 -5.88 18.48 -11.27
C PRO A 3 -6.60 17.21 -10.79
N PRO A 4 -7.92 17.26 -10.52
CA PRO A 4 -8.68 16.06 -10.18
C PRO A 4 -8.55 14.99 -11.27
N VAL A 5 -8.14 13.79 -10.88
CA VAL A 5 -8.06 12.62 -11.76
C VAL A 5 -9.47 12.28 -12.23
N THR A 6 -9.69 12.28 -13.54
CA THR A 6 -10.93 11.74 -14.13
C THR A 6 -10.72 10.26 -14.37
N ALA A 7 -11.21 9.43 -13.46
CA ALA A 7 -11.05 7.98 -13.55
C ALA A 7 -11.73 7.43 -14.81
N ARG A 8 -10.95 6.78 -15.67
CA ARG A 8 -11.43 6.06 -16.86
C ARG A 8 -11.52 4.55 -16.63
N SER A 9 -10.60 3.98 -15.85
CA SER A 9 -10.57 2.55 -15.48
C SER A 9 -9.86 2.41 -14.13
N THR A 10 -10.42 1.66 -13.18
CA THR A 10 -9.76 1.40 -11.88
C THR A 10 -8.96 0.10 -11.87
N VAL A 11 -9.08 -0.70 -12.94
CA VAL A 11 -8.38 -1.99 -13.09
C VAL A 11 -6.88 -1.73 -13.22
N GLY A 12 -6.08 -2.31 -12.33
CA GLY A 12 -4.61 -2.16 -12.30
C GLY A 12 -4.10 -0.90 -11.57
N ALA A 13 -4.97 -0.03 -11.06
CA ALA A 13 -4.54 1.14 -10.29
C ALA A 13 -3.89 0.77 -8.95
N GLY A 14 -4.35 -0.30 -8.30
CA GLY A 14 -3.76 -0.83 -7.07
C GLY A 14 -2.35 -1.41 -7.30
N ASP A 15 -2.19 -2.24 -8.33
CA ASP A 15 -0.88 -2.81 -8.69
C ASP A 15 0.09 -1.72 -9.14
N SER A 16 -0.39 -0.70 -9.87
CA SER A 16 0.40 0.46 -10.25
C SER A 16 0.83 1.27 -9.03
N ALA A 17 -0.06 1.47 -8.04
CA ALA A 17 0.29 2.14 -6.80
C ALA A 17 1.33 1.34 -6.00
N LEU A 18 1.19 0.02 -5.92
CA LEU A 18 2.18 -0.86 -5.29
C LEU A 18 3.54 -0.79 -6.01
N ALA A 19 3.54 -0.84 -7.33
CA ALA A 19 4.76 -0.70 -8.13
C ALA A 19 5.44 0.66 -7.88
N GLY A 20 4.67 1.75 -7.85
CA GLY A 20 5.16 3.08 -7.53
C GLY A 20 5.80 3.16 -6.14
N TYR A 21 5.19 2.53 -5.14
CA TYR A 21 5.77 2.44 -3.79
C TYR A 21 7.10 1.67 -3.78
N LEU A 22 7.12 0.48 -4.38
CA LEU A 22 8.30 -0.39 -4.40
C LEU A 22 9.48 0.24 -5.15
N LEU A 23 9.21 0.96 -6.24
CA LEU A 23 10.23 1.73 -6.96
C LEU A 23 10.88 2.80 -6.08
N ALA A 24 10.09 3.62 -5.39
CA ALA A 24 10.64 4.63 -4.49
C ALA A 24 11.34 4.01 -3.27
N HIS A 25 10.76 2.96 -2.68
CA HIS A 25 11.35 2.28 -1.53
C HIS A 25 12.69 1.62 -1.87
N SER A 26 12.79 0.95 -3.02
CA SER A 26 14.05 0.36 -3.50
C SER A 26 15.11 1.41 -3.84
N ALA A 27 14.70 2.64 -4.17
CA ALA A 27 15.60 3.77 -4.33
C ALA A 27 16.06 4.40 -2.99
N GLY A 28 15.59 3.90 -1.84
CA GLY A 28 15.96 4.39 -0.52
C GLY A 28 15.25 5.67 -0.10
N GLU A 29 14.13 5.99 -0.74
CA GLU A 29 13.36 7.19 -0.44
C GLU A 29 12.70 7.16 0.94
N LEU A 30 12.40 8.35 1.47
CA LEU A 30 11.64 8.49 2.71
C LEU A 30 10.22 7.90 2.55
N PRO A 31 9.61 7.41 3.65
CA PRO A 31 8.26 6.80 3.58
C PRO A 31 7.20 7.72 2.96
N GLU A 32 7.28 9.03 3.21
CA GLU A 32 6.39 10.02 2.62
C GLU A 32 6.55 10.13 1.10
N ASN A 33 7.78 10.04 0.58
CA ASN A 33 8.07 10.08 -0.85
C ASN A 33 7.63 8.79 -1.53
N CYS A 34 7.79 7.64 -0.86
CA CYS A 34 7.23 6.38 -1.31
C CYS A 34 5.70 6.45 -1.45
N LEU A 35 5.02 7.05 -0.47
CA LEU A 35 3.57 7.22 -0.52
C LEU A 35 3.13 8.19 -1.63
N ARG A 36 3.85 9.31 -1.82
CA ARG A 36 3.59 10.22 -2.96
C ARG A 36 3.69 9.50 -4.29
N GLN A 37 4.72 8.68 -4.46
CA GLN A 37 4.95 7.95 -5.70
C GLN A 37 3.87 6.90 -5.98
N ALA A 38 3.43 6.19 -4.94
CA ALA A 38 2.34 5.24 -5.02
C ALA A 38 1.03 5.90 -5.48
N VAL A 39 0.66 7.02 -4.84
CA VAL A 39 -0.56 7.77 -5.19
C VAL A 39 -0.47 8.31 -6.61
N ALA A 40 0.68 8.83 -7.03
CA ALA A 40 0.89 9.36 -8.38
C ALA A 40 0.76 8.27 -9.45
N HIS A 41 1.31 7.06 -9.21
CA HIS A 41 1.16 5.93 -10.13
C HIS A 41 -0.28 5.42 -10.21
N GLY A 42 -0.94 5.19 -9.07
CA GLY A 42 -2.33 4.73 -9.07
C GLY A 42 -3.27 5.73 -9.74
N SER A 43 -3.04 7.02 -9.50
CA SER A 43 -3.78 8.14 -10.11
C SER A 43 -3.59 8.22 -11.64
N ALA A 44 -2.35 8.06 -12.10
CA ALA A 44 -2.04 8.06 -13.53
C ALA A 44 -2.67 6.85 -14.22
N ALA A 45 -2.53 5.65 -13.65
CA ALA A 45 -3.16 4.43 -14.15
C ALA A 45 -4.69 4.57 -14.24
N ALA A 46 -5.31 5.15 -13.20
CA ALA A 46 -6.74 5.39 -13.17
C ALA A 46 -7.23 6.36 -14.27
N SER A 47 -6.35 7.25 -14.74
CA SER A 47 -6.64 8.24 -15.78
C SER A 47 -6.47 7.69 -17.21
N LEU A 48 -5.81 6.54 -17.38
CA LEU A 48 -5.52 5.95 -18.69
C LEU A 48 -6.64 5.00 -19.15
N PRO A 49 -6.89 4.85 -20.46
CA PRO A 49 -7.77 3.80 -20.97
C PRO A 49 -7.17 2.40 -20.74
N GLY A 50 -7.99 1.47 -20.24
CA GLY A 50 -7.62 0.05 -20.10
C GLY A 50 -6.71 -0.25 -18.90
N SER A 51 -5.84 -1.26 -19.03
CA SER A 51 -4.85 -1.69 -18.02
C SER A 51 -3.44 -1.15 -18.30
N THR A 52 -3.36 0.00 -18.96
CA THR A 52 -2.08 0.59 -19.37
C THR A 52 -1.33 1.05 -18.11
N VAL A 53 -0.11 0.52 -17.93
CA VAL A 53 0.75 0.88 -16.80
C VAL A 53 1.44 2.22 -17.11
N PRO A 54 1.31 3.23 -16.25
CA PRO A 54 1.98 4.51 -16.45
C PRO A 54 3.49 4.38 -16.23
N SER A 55 4.28 5.06 -17.06
CA SER A 55 5.71 5.25 -16.83
C SER A 55 5.97 6.38 -15.82
N LEU A 56 7.18 6.42 -15.25
CA LEU A 56 7.57 7.39 -14.22
C LEU A 56 7.31 8.85 -14.64
N ASP A 57 7.60 9.20 -15.89
CA ASP A 57 7.40 10.51 -16.50
C ASP A 57 5.93 10.90 -16.69
N GLN A 58 5.02 9.92 -16.67
CA GLN A 58 3.57 10.15 -16.73
C GLN A 58 2.96 10.38 -15.34
N THR A 59 3.76 10.31 -14.28
CA THR A 59 3.32 10.54 -12.91
C THR A 59 3.74 11.91 -12.41
N THR A 60 2.95 12.49 -11.51
CA THR A 60 3.26 13.80 -10.89
C THR A 60 3.34 13.69 -9.37
N PRO A 61 4.34 13.00 -8.80
CA PRO A 61 4.47 12.81 -7.35
C PRO A 61 4.61 14.11 -6.57
N ALA A 62 5.23 15.14 -7.14
CA ALA A 62 5.32 16.47 -6.54
C ALA A 62 3.95 17.14 -6.32
N ALA A 63 2.93 16.70 -7.05
CA ALA A 63 1.57 17.23 -6.93
C ALA A 63 0.75 16.53 -5.83
N VAL A 64 1.29 15.48 -5.20
CA VAL A 64 0.68 14.75 -4.08
C VAL A 64 1.12 15.37 -2.75
N ALA A 65 0.14 15.78 -1.94
CA ALA A 65 0.37 16.21 -0.57
C ALA A 65 0.15 15.03 0.39
N VAL A 66 1.17 14.70 1.19
CA VAL A 66 1.07 13.71 2.26
C VAL A 66 0.88 14.43 3.57
N THR A 67 -0.15 14.05 4.32
CA THR A 67 -0.42 14.57 5.65
C THR A 67 -0.20 13.46 6.68
N PRO A 68 0.69 13.64 7.67
CA PRO A 68 0.88 12.65 8.71
C PRO A 68 -0.39 12.54 9.56
N LEU A 69 -0.84 11.31 9.79
CA LEU A 69 -1.94 11.03 10.70
C LEU A 69 -1.35 10.64 12.06
N MET A 70 -1.65 11.42 13.09
CA MET A 70 -1.38 10.99 14.46
C MET A 70 -2.49 10.04 14.89
N VAL A 71 -2.20 8.74 14.79
CA VAL A 71 -3.12 7.70 15.23
C VAL A 71 -2.68 7.23 16.61
N THR A 72 -3.48 7.49 17.62
CA THR A 72 -3.39 6.77 18.90
C THR A 72 -4.06 5.42 18.70
N LEU A 73 -3.27 4.38 18.42
CA LEU A 73 -3.80 3.04 18.33
C LEU A 73 -4.21 2.56 19.74
N PRO A 74 -5.40 1.97 19.92
CA PRO A 74 -5.73 1.29 21.15
C PRO A 74 -4.71 0.15 21.35
N VAL A 75 -4.16 0.03 22.56
CA VAL A 75 -3.32 -1.10 22.93
C VAL A 75 -4.18 -2.35 22.82
N ILE A 76 -3.93 -3.16 21.80
CA ILE A 76 -4.49 -4.51 21.73
C ILE A 76 -3.61 -5.36 22.64
N GLU A 77 -4.02 -5.51 23.89
CA GLU A 77 -3.43 -6.49 24.82
C GLU A 77 -3.49 -7.87 24.13
N PRO A 78 -2.36 -8.59 24.01
CA PRO A 78 -2.38 -9.93 23.46
C PRO A 78 -3.26 -10.82 24.34
N SER A 79 -4.46 -11.14 23.86
CA SER A 79 -5.36 -12.07 24.51
C SER A 79 -4.60 -13.38 24.71
N ALA A 80 -4.37 -13.75 25.97
CA ALA A 80 -3.66 -14.97 26.35
C ALA A 80 -4.27 -16.16 25.61
N VAL A 81 -3.50 -16.72 24.68
CA VAL A 81 -3.86 -17.97 24.02
C VAL A 81 -3.96 -19.04 25.09
N GLY A 82 -5.16 -19.62 25.22
CA GLY A 82 -5.43 -20.71 26.14
C GLY A 82 -4.43 -21.84 25.91
N SER A 83 -3.78 -22.25 27.00
CA SER A 83 -2.96 -23.45 27.06
C SER A 83 -3.85 -24.67 26.80
N ASN A 84 -3.87 -25.17 25.56
CA ASN A 84 -4.44 -26.48 25.28
C ASN A 84 -3.37 -27.54 25.56
N ALA A 85 -3.27 -27.94 26.82
CA ALA A 85 -2.69 -29.22 27.19
C ALA A 85 -3.59 -30.33 26.62
N GLY A 86 -3.23 -30.85 25.45
CA GLY A 86 -3.84 -32.07 24.89
C GLY A 86 -3.42 -33.29 25.73
N PRO A 87 -4.28 -34.30 25.89
CA PRO A 87 -3.98 -35.47 26.70
C PRO A 87 -2.84 -36.31 26.08
N THR A 88 -1.88 -36.70 26.92
CA THR A 88 -0.85 -37.69 26.64
C THR A 88 -1.49 -39.03 26.27
N ALA A 89 -1.36 -39.43 25.01
CA ALA A 89 -1.63 -40.81 24.60
C ALA A 89 -0.48 -41.70 25.11
N GLN A 90 -0.81 -42.64 25.99
CA GLN A 90 0.06 -43.76 26.35
C GLN A 90 -0.08 -44.82 25.26
N GLU A 91 1.01 -45.10 24.52
CA GLU A 91 1.15 -46.33 23.75
C GLU A 91 1.69 -47.42 24.68
N GLU A 92 0.84 -48.39 25.05
CA GLU A 92 1.23 -49.69 25.61
C GLU A 92 1.14 -50.75 24.49
N PHE A 93 2.19 -51.56 24.39
CA PHE A 93 2.15 -52.97 23.99
C PHE A 93 2.95 -53.78 25.00
#